data_AF-A0AAJ4VXX3-F1
#
_entry.id   AF-A0AAJ4VXX3-F1
#
_cell.length_a   1.000
_cell.length_b   1.000
_cell.length_c   1.000
_cell.angle_alpha   90.00
_cell.angle_beta   90.00
_cell.angle_gamma   90.00
#
_symmetry.space_group_name_H-M   'P 1'
#
loop_
_entity.id
_entity.type
_entity.pdbx_description
1 polymer ?
#
loop_
_entity_poly.entity_id
_entity_poly.type
_entity_poly.pdbx_seq_one_letter_code
_entity_poly.pdbx_strand_id
1 'polypeptide(L)'
;MTTIFDDEARAEMLCYLVAGELVAMARTGDWLRTDHLVELSLVWMHANGAQPEWPDRISIVRMAVDLAPDILATFELRTEKALASLFTDGGRLDYRVPLVGEIHDRCAERLQRH
;
A
#
# COMPACT_ATOMS: atom_id res chain seq x y z
N MET A 1 -14.71 -16.57 -4.87
CA MET A 1 -13.50 -17.33 -4.52
C MET A 1 -12.83 -16.55 -3.42
N THR A 2 -12.77 -17.08 -2.20
CA THR A 2 -12.09 -16.44 -1.07
C THR A 2 -10.60 -16.46 -1.39
N THR A 3 -9.98 -15.30 -1.59
CA THR A 3 -8.52 -15.24 -1.70
C THR A 3 -7.95 -15.60 -0.34
N ILE A 4 -7.12 -16.63 -0.30
CA ILE A 4 -6.27 -16.90 0.85
C ILE A 4 -5.45 -15.64 1.06
N PHE A 5 -5.42 -15.11 2.28
CA PHE A 5 -4.58 -13.96 2.62
C PHE A 5 -3.14 -14.44 2.81
N ASP A 6 -2.56 -14.94 1.72
CA ASP A 6 -1.20 -15.45 1.65
C ASP A 6 -0.17 -14.31 1.63
N ASP A 7 1.11 -14.66 1.60
CA ASP A 7 2.18 -13.66 1.67
C ASP A 7 2.17 -12.66 0.51
N GLU A 8 1.72 -13.09 -0.67
CA GLU A 8 1.57 -12.20 -1.82
C GLU A 8 0.42 -11.22 -1.59
N ALA A 9 -0.75 -11.70 -1.17
CA ALA A 9 -1.89 -10.82 -0.83
C ALA A 9 -1.53 -9.82 0.29
N ARG A 10 -0.70 -10.23 1.26
CA ARG A 10 -0.18 -9.35 2.31
C ARG A 10 0.75 -8.27 1.74
N ALA A 11 1.65 -8.64 0.83
CA ALA A 11 2.58 -7.72 0.18
C ALA A 11 1.85 -6.74 -0.75
N GLU A 12 0.89 -7.21 -1.55
CA GLU A 12 0.05 -6.37 -2.39
C GLU A 12 -0.76 -5.37 -1.56
N MET A 13 -1.37 -5.81 -0.45
CA MET A 13 -2.13 -4.95 0.45
C MET A 13 -1.23 -3.89 1.08
N LEU A 14 -0.06 -4.28 1.60
CA LEU A 14 0.90 -3.34 2.17
C LEU A 14 1.36 -2.31 1.13
N CYS A 15 1.69 -2.74 -0.09
CA CYS A 15 2.10 -1.87 -1.19
C CYS A 15 1.00 -0.86 -1.54
N TYR A 16 -0.26 -1.32 -1.60
CA TYR A 16 -1.41 -0.46 -1.85
C TYR A 16 -1.59 0.62 -0.78
N LEU A 17 -1.46 0.26 0.50
CA LEU A 17 -1.58 1.21 1.60
C LEU A 17 -0.43 2.22 1.61
N VAL A 18 0.81 1.78 1.35
CA VAL A 18 1.97 2.67 1.20
C VAL A 18 1.73 3.67 0.06
N ALA A 19 1.21 3.22 -1.08
CA ALA A 19 0.87 4.13 -2.17
C ALA A 19 -0.19 5.16 -1.77
N GLY A 20 -1.18 4.76 -0.96
CA GLY A 20 -2.16 5.68 -0.36
C GLY A 20 -1.55 6.74 0.55
N GLU A 21 -0.61 6.35 1.42
CA GLU A 21 0.15 7.28 2.28
C GLU A 21 0.93 8.30 1.45
N LEU A 22 1.60 7.84 0.40
CA LEU A 22 2.34 8.71 -0.51
C LEU A 22 1.42 9.70 -1.24
N VAL A 23 0.25 9.25 -1.68
CA VAL A 23 -0.76 10.12 -2.31
C VAL A 23 -1.26 11.19 -1.34
N ALA A 24 -1.53 10.84 -0.07
CA ALA A 24 -1.94 11.81 0.94
C ALA A 24 -0.84 12.85 1.18
N MET A 25 0.41 12.40 1.36
CA MET A 25 1.56 13.27 1.55
C MET A 25 1.76 14.23 0.38
N ALA A 26 1.68 13.75 -0.86
CA ALA A 26 1.86 14.60 -2.04
C ALA A 26 0.73 15.63 -2.23
N ARG A 27 -0.51 15.29 -1.85
CA ARG A 27 -1.69 16.15 -2.01
C ARG A 27 -1.85 17.17 -0.90
N THR A 28 -1.55 16.77 0.33
CA THR A 28 -1.93 17.53 1.54
C THR A 28 -0.72 18.01 2.33
N GLY A 29 0.46 17.43 2.11
CA GLY A 29 1.63 17.64 2.97
C GLY A 29 1.59 16.84 4.27
N ASP A 30 0.54 16.04 4.49
CA ASP A 30 0.33 15.22 5.68
C ASP A 30 0.13 13.73 5.30
N TRP A 31 0.49 12.83 6.22
CA TRP A 31 0.22 11.39 6.10
C TRP A 31 -1.26 11.08 6.29
N LEU A 32 -1.71 9.89 5.87
CA LEU A 32 -3.09 9.47 6.08
C LEU A 32 -3.40 9.41 7.57
N ARG A 33 -4.57 9.94 7.93
CA ARG A 33 -5.16 9.69 9.25
C ARG A 33 -5.49 8.19 9.37
N THR A 34 -5.36 7.66 10.58
CA THR A 34 -5.57 6.23 10.85
C THR A 34 -6.95 5.72 10.40
N ASP A 35 -8.00 6.53 10.54
CA ASP A 35 -9.35 6.17 10.08
C ASP A 35 -9.42 6.03 8.55
N HIS A 36 -8.81 6.94 7.80
CA HIS A 36 -8.73 6.83 6.34
C HIS A 36 -7.87 5.65 5.88
N LEU A 37 -6.79 5.33 6.62
CA LEU A 37 -5.94 4.18 6.31
C LEU A 37 -6.69 2.85 6.55
N VAL A 38 -7.49 2.79 7.62
CA VAL A 38 -8.40 1.65 7.87
C VAL A 38 -9.44 1.55 6.77
N GLU A 39 -10.06 2.66 6.35
CA GLU A 39 -11.01 2.67 5.23
C GLU A 39 -10.34 2.18 3.93
N LEU A 40 -9.15 2.66 3.60
CA LEU A 40 -8.38 2.24 2.43
C LEU A 40 -8.06 0.74 2.46
N SER A 41 -7.79 0.19 3.65
CA SER A 41 -7.58 -1.25 3.85
C SER A 41 -8.84 -2.06 3.53
N LEU A 42 -10.02 -1.54 3.89
CA LEU A 42 -11.32 -2.16 3.60
C LEU A 42 -11.64 -2.10 2.10
N VAL A 43 -11.31 -0.98 1.44
CA VAL A 43 -11.45 -0.83 -0.02
C VAL A 43 -10.63 -1.90 -0.74
N TRP A 44 -9.35 -2.07 -0.37
CA TRP A 44 -8.50 -3.10 -0.96
C TRP A 44 -9.05 -4.51 -0.71
N MET A 45 -9.48 -4.81 0.51
CA MET A 45 -10.06 -6.10 0.86
C MET A 45 -11.31 -6.42 0.03
N HIS A 46 -12.21 -5.44 -0.10
CA HIS A 46 -13.43 -5.60 -0.90
C HIS A 46 -13.12 -5.83 -2.38
N ALA A 47 -12.18 -5.05 -2.93
CA ALA A 47 -11.78 -5.14 -4.32
C ALA A 47 -11.07 -6.47 -4.67
N ASN A 48 -10.40 -7.10 -3.70
CA ASN A 48 -9.64 -8.34 -3.91
C ASN A 48 -10.33 -9.60 -3.33
N GLY A 49 -11.48 -9.45 -2.66
CA GLY A 49 -12.18 -10.58 -2.03
C GLY A 49 -11.45 -11.18 -0.83
N ALA A 50 -10.57 -10.40 -0.20
CA ALA A 50 -9.74 -10.83 0.92
C ALA A 50 -10.46 -10.64 2.26
N GLN A 51 -10.27 -11.61 3.17
CA GLN A 51 -10.85 -11.61 4.51
C GLN A 51 -9.78 -11.97 5.56
N PRO A 52 -8.75 -11.12 5.75
CA PRO A 52 -7.76 -11.33 6.79
C PRO A 52 -8.37 -11.29 8.19
N GLU A 53 -7.75 -12.04 9.10
CA GLU A 53 -8.03 -11.90 10.53
C GLU A 53 -7.65 -10.50 11.01
N TRP A 54 -8.37 -10.01 12.02
CA TRP A 54 -8.20 -8.64 12.53
C TRP A 54 -6.75 -8.28 12.92
N PRO A 55 -5.96 -9.18 13.57
CA PRO A 55 -4.57 -8.89 13.90
C PRO A 55 -3.68 -8.68 12.66
N ASP A 56 -3.87 -9.47 11.60
CA ASP A 56 -3.06 -9.37 10.38
C ASP A 56 -3.31 -8.04 9.67
N ARG A 57 -4.56 -7.61 9.61
CA ARG A 57 -4.93 -6.31 9.06
C ARG A 57 -4.29 -5.16 9.83
N ILE A 58 -4.33 -5.20 11.16
CA ILE A 58 -3.70 -4.14 11.99
C ILE A 58 -2.19 -4.12 11.78
N SER A 59 -1.56 -5.28 11.69
CA SER A 59 -0.13 -5.40 11.44
C SER A 59 0.25 -4.70 10.13
N ILE A 60 -0.49 -4.97 9.05
CA ILE A 60 -0.24 -4.37 7.73
C ILE A 60 -0.47 -2.86 7.71
N VAL A 61 -1.56 -2.38 8.32
CA VAL A 61 -1.83 -0.95 8.46
C VAL A 61 -0.70 -0.24 9.19
N ARG A 62 -0.19 -0.81 10.29
CA ARG A 62 0.95 -0.25 11.04
C ARG A 62 2.24 -0.25 10.21
N MET A 63 2.51 -1.35 9.49
CA MET A 63 3.66 -1.42 8.61
C MET A 63 3.63 -0.39 7.48
N ALA A 64 2.45 -0.06 6.96
CA ALA A 64 2.32 0.97 5.93
C ALA A 64 2.75 2.35 6.44
N VAL A 65 2.29 2.73 7.63
CA VAL A 65 2.67 3.99 8.30
C VAL A 65 4.19 4.06 8.51
N ASP A 66 4.79 2.96 8.98
CA ASP A 66 6.23 2.91 9.24
C ASP A 66 7.06 2.94 7.94
N LEU A 67 6.60 2.28 6.88
CA LEU A 67 7.37 2.09 5.65
C LEU A 67 7.25 3.26 4.67
N ALA A 68 6.12 3.97 4.65
CA ALA A 68 5.88 5.04 3.68
C ALA A 68 6.93 6.17 3.69
N PRO A 69 7.44 6.66 4.84
CA PRO A 69 8.51 7.66 4.87
C PRO A 69 9.81 7.17 4.19
N ASP A 70 10.18 5.91 4.40
CA ASP A 70 11.38 5.32 3.82
C ASP A 70 11.25 5.17 2.30
N ILE A 71 10.07 4.76 1.83
CA ILE A 71 9.75 4.67 0.40
C ILE A 71 9.78 6.07 -0.25
N LEU A 72 9.16 7.07 0.38
CA LEU A 72 9.20 8.45 -0.10
C LEU A 72 10.64 8.97 -0.23
N ALA A 73 11.49 8.69 0.75
CA ALA A 73 12.89 9.10 0.76
C ALA A 73 13.71 8.36 -0.31
N THR A 74 13.43 7.07 -0.54
CA THR A 74 14.18 6.23 -1.49
C THR A 74 13.87 6.57 -2.95
N PHE A 75 12.59 6.76 -3.28
CA PHE A 75 12.12 6.90 -4.66
C PHE A 75 11.74 8.33 -5.06
N GLU A 76 11.87 9.29 -4.15
CA GLU A 76 11.60 10.72 -4.37
C GLU A 76 10.21 11.03 -4.98
N LEU A 77 9.19 10.28 -4.55
CA LEU A 77 7.81 10.36 -5.05
C LEU A 77 7.04 11.56 -4.51
N ARG A 78 7.51 12.76 -4.83
CA ARG A 78 7.02 14.03 -4.25
C ARG A 78 5.89 14.70 -5.03
N THR A 79 5.49 14.15 -6.17
CA THR A 79 4.48 14.79 -7.03
C THR A 79 3.28 13.90 -7.26
N GLU A 80 2.09 14.51 -7.28
CA GLU A 80 0.85 13.80 -7.62
C GLU A 80 0.91 13.13 -8.98
N LYS A 81 1.58 13.74 -9.97
CA LYS A 81 1.72 13.18 -11.32
C LYS A 81 2.53 11.88 -11.31
N ALA A 82 3.62 11.83 -10.55
CA ALA A 82 4.42 10.61 -10.41
C ALA A 82 3.59 9.51 -9.75
N LEU A 83 2.85 9.84 -8.68
CA LEU A 83 2.03 8.88 -7.95
C LEU A 83 0.81 8.40 -8.75
N ALA A 84 0.16 9.27 -9.52
CA ALA A 84 -0.95 8.88 -10.39
C ALA A 84 -0.53 7.82 -11.41
N SER A 85 0.71 7.86 -11.88
CA SER A 85 1.24 6.85 -12.82
C SER A 85 1.41 5.45 -12.20
N LEU A 86 1.38 5.32 -10.88
CA LEU A 86 1.44 4.03 -10.19
C LEU A 86 0.11 3.28 -10.21
N PHE A 87 -0.98 3.94 -10.59
CA PHE A 87 -2.32 3.37 -10.60
C PHE A 87 -2.84 3.18 -12.02
N THR A 88 -3.59 2.10 -12.21
CA THR A 88 -4.49 1.91 -13.35
C THR A 88 -5.70 2.83 -13.23
N ASP A 89 -6.44 3.01 -14.33
CA ASP A 89 -7.70 3.79 -14.36
C ASP A 89 -8.75 3.28 -13.36
N GLY A 90 -8.64 2.02 -12.91
CA GLY A 90 -9.51 1.41 -11.89
C GLY A 90 -9.04 1.58 -10.45
N GLY A 91 -8.00 2.38 -10.20
CA GLY A 91 -7.48 2.63 -8.85
C GLY A 91 -6.69 1.46 -8.25
N ARG A 92 -6.40 0.41 -9.02
CA ARG A 92 -5.45 -0.66 -8.63
C ARG A 92 -4.03 -0.25 -8.98
N LEU A 93 -3.05 -0.74 -8.24
CA LEU A 93 -1.65 -0.56 -8.60
C LEU A 93 -1.35 -1.19 -9.98
N ASP A 94 -0.59 -0.46 -10.79
CA ASP A 94 -0.17 -0.90 -12.11
C ASP A 94 1.21 -1.58 -12.04
N TYR A 95 1.21 -2.89 -11.82
CA TYR A 95 2.43 -3.71 -11.74
C TYR A 95 3.22 -3.80 -13.07
N ARG A 96 2.73 -3.22 -14.16
CA ARG A 96 3.52 -3.05 -15.40
C ARG A 96 4.52 -1.91 -15.28
N VAL A 97 4.34 -1.02 -14.31
CA VAL A 97 5.26 0.06 -13.98
C VAL A 97 6.37 -0.51 -13.07
N PRO A 98 7.65 -0.49 -13.49
CA PRO A 98 8.74 -1.11 -12.72
C PRO A 98 8.82 -0.64 -11.27
N LEU A 99 8.59 0.65 -11.04
CA LEU A 99 8.59 1.24 -9.71
C LEU A 99 7.54 0.62 -8.76
N VAL A 100 6.38 0.21 -9.27
CA VAL A 100 5.37 -0.49 -8.44
C VAL A 100 5.92 -1.84 -7.98
N GLY A 101 6.66 -2.55 -8.85
CA GLY A 101 7.36 -3.78 -8.50
C GLY A 101 8.44 -3.55 -7.44
N GLU A 102 9.25 -2.49 -7.58
CA GLU A 102 10.29 -2.16 -6.58
C GLU A 102 9.71 -1.82 -5.20
N ILE A 103 8.60 -1.08 -5.15
CA ILE A 103 7.89 -0.79 -3.89
C ILE A 103 7.29 -2.08 -3.32
N HIS A 104 6.73 -2.94 -4.17
CA HIS A 104 6.18 -4.23 -3.77
C HIS A 104 7.25 -5.14 -3.14
N ASP A 105 8.43 -5.23 -3.74
CA ASP A 105 9.55 -6.01 -3.21
C ASP A 105 9.96 -5.50 -1.82
N ARG A 106 9.99 -4.18 -1.62
CA ARG A 106 10.22 -3.58 -0.28
C ARG A 106 9.14 -3.97 0.73
N CYS A 107 7.88 -4.04 0.29
CA CYS A 107 6.78 -4.48 1.14
C CYS A 107 6.91 -5.97 1.51
N ALA A 108 7.25 -6.82 0.55
CA ALA A 108 7.51 -8.24 0.79
C ALA A 108 8.70 -8.45 1.75
N GLU A 109 9.81 -7.73 1.56
CA GLU A 109 10.95 -7.76 2.47
C GLU A 109 10.57 -7.32 3.89
N ARG A 110 9.72 -6.30 4.02
CA ARG A 110 9.24 -5.79 5.32
C ARG A 110 8.44 -6.86 6.07
N LEU A 111 7.62 -7.63 5.35
CA LEU A 111 6.79 -8.71 5.89
C LEU A 111 7.61 -9.92 6.38
N GLN A 112 8.78 -10.18 5.78
CA GLN A 112 9.66 -11.28 6.20
C GLN A 112 10.48 -10.97 7.46
N ARG A 113 10.59 -9.69 7.84
CA ARG A 113 11.40 -9.22 8.97
C ARG A 113 10.60 -9.06 10.27
N HIS A 114 9.30 -9.36 10.25
CA HIS A 114 8.35 -9.31 11.38
C HIS A 114 7.73 -10.67 11.61
#